data_AF-A0A438EBJ3-F1
#
_entry.id   AF-A0A438EBJ3-F1
#
_cell.length_a   1.000
_cell.length_b   1.000
_cell.length_c   1.000
_cell.angle_alpha   90.00
_cell.angle_beta   90.00
_cell.angle_gamma   90.00
#
_symmetry.space_group_name_H-M   'P 1'
#
loop_
_entity.id
_entity.type
_entity.pdbx_description
1 polymer ?
#
loop_
_entity_poly.entity_id
_entity_poly.type
_entity_poly.pdbx_seq_one_letter_code
_entity_poly.pdbx_strand_id
1 'polypeptide(L)'
;MNILLINENYHFVLKEDCPPVPPANASKAVSEEYNRWIIANNKTRCYLLAAMNEVLRTKHEGLETAREIMESLQQMFGRPSERPATKL
;
A
#
# COMPACT_ATOMS: atom_id res chain seq x y z
N MET A 1 7.49 -10.07 0.79
CA MET A 1 6.09 -9.75 0.44
C MET A 1 5.82 -9.70 -1.05
N ASN A 2 6.73 -9.20 -1.90
CA ASN A 2 6.51 -9.11 -3.35
C ASN A 2 6.05 -10.41 -4.03
N ILE A 3 6.58 -11.59 -3.66
CA ILE A 3 6.18 -12.87 -4.25
C ILE A 3 4.66 -13.11 -4.12
N LEU A 4 4.12 -12.93 -2.91
CA LEU A 4 2.69 -13.11 -2.64
C LEU A 4 1.84 -12.10 -3.42
N LEU A 5 2.25 -10.83 -3.44
CA LEU A 5 1.48 -9.77 -4.12
C LEU A 5 1.50 -9.91 -5.64
N ILE A 6 2.58 -10.43 -6.21
CA ILE A 6 2.66 -10.74 -7.64
C ILE A 6 1.77 -11.94 -7.96
N ASN A 7 1.79 -12.99 -7.14
CA ASN A 7 0.92 -14.17 -7.31
C ASN A 7 -0.57 -13.80 -7.30
N GLU A 8 -0.98 -12.91 -6.40
CA GLU A 8 -2.37 -12.45 -6.25
C GLU A 8 -2.75 -11.31 -7.22
N ASN A 9 -1.83 -10.86 -8.07
CA ASN A 9 -2.01 -9.68 -8.94
C ASN A 9 -2.38 -8.39 -8.17
N TYR A 10 -1.89 -8.21 -6.95
CA TYR A 10 -2.13 -7.02 -6.12
C TYR A 10 -0.96 -6.05 -6.06
N HIS A 11 0.19 -6.38 -6.67
CA HIS A 11 1.38 -5.54 -6.62
C HIS A 11 1.16 -4.09 -7.11
N PHE A 12 0.15 -3.84 -7.95
CA PHE A 12 -0.21 -2.51 -8.44
C PHE A 12 -0.57 -1.53 -7.31
N VAL A 13 -1.14 -2.00 -6.20
CA VAL A 13 -1.56 -1.12 -5.06
C VAL A 13 -0.39 -0.49 -4.31
N LEU A 14 0.84 -0.96 -4.55
CA LEU A 14 2.06 -0.35 -4.00
C LEU A 14 2.62 0.75 -4.91
N LYS A 15 2.12 0.87 -6.15
CA LYS A 15 2.66 1.75 -7.19
C LYS A 15 1.66 2.79 -7.68
N GLU A 16 0.39 2.40 -7.73
CA GLU A 16 -0.69 3.21 -8.27
C GLU A 16 -1.48 3.86 -7.13
N ASP A 17 -1.92 5.11 -7.35
CA ASP A 17 -2.80 5.81 -6.44
C ASP A 17 -4.19 5.16 -6.38
N CYS A 18 -4.91 5.37 -5.28
CA CYS A 18 -6.31 5.00 -5.19
C CYS A 18 -7.11 5.77 -6.25
N PRO A 19 -7.95 5.10 -7.07
CA PRO A 19 -8.90 5.78 -7.92
C PRO A 19 -9.83 6.69 -7.11
N PRO A 20 -10.34 7.78 -7.70
CA PRO A 20 -11.32 8.64 -7.03
C PRO A 20 -12.59 7.83 -6.71
N VAL A 21 -13.24 8.19 -5.60
CA VAL A 21 -14.51 7.58 -5.20
C VAL A 21 -15.55 7.81 -6.33
N PRO A 22 -16.15 6.73 -6.88
CA PRO A 22 -17.14 6.85 -7.94
C PRO A 22 -18.38 7.62 -7.46
N PRO A 23 -18.96 8.52 -8.29
CA PRO A 23 -20.26 9.11 -7.99
C PRO A 23 -21.37 8.04 -8.05
N ALA A 24 -22.52 8.32 -7.43
CA ALA A 24 -23.63 7.36 -7.37
C ALA A 24 -24.18 6.94 -8.75
N ASN A 25 -24.01 7.77 -9.77
CA ASN A 25 -24.41 7.51 -11.16
C ASN A 25 -23.23 7.06 -12.06
N ALA A 26 -22.10 6.64 -11.46
CA ALA A 26 -20.95 6.15 -12.22
C ALA A 26 -21.31 4.94 -13.08
N SER A 27 -20.58 4.79 -14.19
CA SER A 27 -20.67 3.56 -14.97
C SER A 27 -20.18 2.37 -14.14
N LYS A 28 -20.69 1.17 -14.49
CA LYS A 28 -20.27 -0.08 -13.85
C LYS A 28 -18.75 -0.26 -13.85
N ALA A 29 -18.09 0.08 -14.96
CA ALA A 29 -16.64 -0.04 -15.11
C ALA A 29 -15.86 0.82 -14.11
N VAL A 30 -16.29 2.07 -13.88
CA VAL A 30 -15.65 2.99 -12.92
C VAL A 30 -15.82 2.46 -11.50
N SER A 31 -17.02 2.00 -11.14
CA SER A 31 -17.29 1.39 -9.83
C SER A 31 -16.47 0.11 -9.61
N GLU A 32 -16.34 -0.72 -10.63
CA GLU A 32 -15.54 -1.96 -10.58
C GLU A 32 -14.05 -1.69 -10.44
N GLU A 33 -13.53 -0.65 -11.10
CA GLU A 33 -12.13 -0.23 -10.98
C GLU A 33 -11.79 0.21 -9.54
N TYR A 34 -12.59 1.11 -8.97
CA TYR A 34 -12.43 1.54 -7.58
C TYR A 34 -12.51 0.34 -6.62
N ASN A 35 -13.55 -0.49 -6.75
CA ASN A 35 -13.73 -1.65 -5.87
C ASN A 35 -12.57 -2.65 -5.97
N ARG A 36 -12.05 -2.89 -7.19
CA ARG A 36 -10.89 -3.77 -7.40
C ARG A 36 -9.67 -3.25 -6.65
N TRP A 37 -9.40 -1.95 -6.73
CA TRP A 37 -8.29 -1.33 -6.01
C TRP A 37 -8.48 -1.44 -4.49
N ILE A 38 -9.67 -1.12 -3.96
CA ILE A 38 -9.96 -1.20 -2.52
C ILE A 38 -9.77 -2.62 -1.97
N ILE A 39 -10.29 -3.63 -2.68
CA ILE A 39 -10.14 -5.04 -2.26
C ILE A 39 -8.67 -5.45 -2.25
N ALA A 40 -7.91 -5.11 -3.30
CA ALA A 40 -6.50 -5.42 -3.40
C ALA A 40 -5.68 -4.71 -2.31
N ASN A 41 -5.97 -3.44 -2.03
CA ASN A 41 -5.33 -2.66 -0.98
C ASN A 41 -5.58 -3.29 0.40
N ASN A 42 -6.83 -3.60 0.72
CA ASN A 42 -7.20 -4.19 2.00
C ASN A 42 -6.54 -5.56 2.24
N LYS A 43 -6.53 -6.43 1.22
CA LYS A 43 -5.82 -7.72 1.33
C LYS A 43 -4.32 -7.54 1.50
N THR A 44 -3.72 -6.62 0.74
CA THR A 44 -2.29 -6.32 0.84
C THR A 44 -1.93 -5.79 2.22
N ARG A 45 -2.76 -4.89 2.80
CA ARG A 45 -2.61 -4.42 4.19
C ARG A 45 -2.65 -5.57 5.18
N CYS A 46 -3.64 -6.46 5.08
CA CYS A 46 -3.73 -7.64 5.94
C CYS A 46 -2.49 -8.52 5.85
N TYR A 47 -1.98 -8.78 4.64
CA TYR A 47 -0.76 -9.56 4.47
C TYR A 47 0.44 -8.87 5.11
N LEU A 48 0.65 -7.57 4.85
CA LEU A 48 1.74 -6.80 5.44
C LEU A 48 1.70 -6.84 6.97
N LEU A 49 0.54 -6.55 7.56
CA LEU A 49 0.35 -6.54 9.01
C LEU A 49 0.51 -7.94 9.63
N ALA A 50 0.01 -8.98 8.97
CA ALA A 50 0.16 -10.36 9.43
C ALA A 50 1.62 -10.84 9.42
N ALA A 51 2.45 -10.31 8.52
CA ALA A 51 3.88 -10.62 8.48
C ALA A 51 4.70 -9.87 9.54
N MET A 52 4.12 -8.92 10.27
CA MET A 52 4.79 -8.13 11.29
C MET A 52 4.70 -8.77 12.68
N ASN A 53 5.74 -8.54 13.49
CA ASN A 53 5.63 -8.74 14.94
C ASN A 53 4.65 -7.72 15.54
N GLU A 54 4.24 -7.95 16.79
CA GLU A 54 3.23 -7.13 17.47
C GLU A 54 3.59 -5.64 17.56
N VAL A 55 4.84 -5.31 17.89
CA VAL A 55 5.31 -3.93 18.02
C VAL A 55 5.21 -3.20 16.69
N LEU A 56 5.70 -3.81 15.61
CA LEU A 56 5.63 -3.23 14.27
C LEU A 56 4.18 -3.16 13.79
N ARG A 57 3.40 -4.21 14.00
CA ARG A 57 2.00 -4.26 13.57
C ARG A 57 1.20 -3.14 14.22
N THR A 58 1.27 -2.99 15.55
CA THR A 58 0.57 -1.94 16.31
C THR A 58 0.91 -0.53 15.80
N LYS A 59 2.16 -0.30 15.41
CA LYS A 59 2.60 0.99 14.85
C LYS A 59 1.99 1.30 13.48
N HIS A 60 1.62 0.28 12.70
CA HIS A 60 1.18 0.42 11.31
C HIS A 60 -0.31 0.08 11.09
N GLU A 61 -1.03 -0.47 12.08
CA GLU A 61 -2.45 -0.85 11.99
C GLU A 61 -3.37 0.32 11.60
N GLY A 62 -3.01 1.54 12.00
CA GLY A 62 -3.76 2.76 11.69
C GLY A 62 -3.56 3.32 10.27
N LEU A 63 -2.62 2.78 9.47
CA LEU A 63 -2.36 3.26 8.12
C LEU A 63 -3.42 2.74 7.14
N GLU A 64 -3.93 3.63 6.30
CA GLU A 64 -5.10 3.39 5.45
C GLU A 64 -4.76 2.57 4.20
N THR A 65 -3.52 2.66 3.73
CA THR A 65 -3.06 2.01 2.50
C THR A 65 -1.88 1.09 2.73
N ALA A 66 -1.79 0.05 1.90
CA ALA A 66 -0.63 -0.83 1.86
C ALA A 66 0.65 -0.08 1.48
N ARG A 67 0.52 0.96 0.64
CA ARG A 67 1.62 1.82 0.23
C ARG A 67 2.20 2.59 1.42
N GLU A 68 1.39 3.23 2.24
CA GLU A 68 1.86 3.92 3.45
C GLU A 68 2.60 2.98 4.41
N ILE A 69 2.08 1.76 4.59
CA ILE A 69 2.77 0.74 5.40
C ILE A 69 4.15 0.44 4.80
N MET A 70 4.23 0.21 3.48
CA MET A 70 5.48 -0.11 2.80
C MET A 70 6.48 1.05 2.85
N GLU A 71 6.03 2.28 2.63
CA GLU A 71 6.85 3.49 2.71
C GLU A 71 7.38 3.71 4.13
N SER A 72 6.54 3.54 5.16
CA SER A 72 6.94 3.62 6.56
C SER A 72 8.01 2.57 6.91
N LEU A 73 7.86 1.32 6.43
CA LEU A 73 8.88 0.29 6.57
C LEU A 73 10.18 0.65 5.84
N GLN A 74 10.10 1.21 4.63
CA GLN A 74 11.26 1.68 3.88
C GLN A 74 11.95 2.85 4.59
N GLN A 75 11.22 3.73 5.27
CA GLN A 75 11.83 4.79 6.06
C GLN A 75 12.55 4.24 7.31
N MET A 76 12.00 3.19 7.94
CA MET A 76 12.61 2.57 9.13
C MET A 76 13.80 1.66 8.82
N PHE A 77 13.71 0.90 7.72
CA PHE A 77 14.65 -0.19 7.40
C PHE A 77 15.34 -0.06 6.05
N GLY A 78 14.91 0.91 5.23
CA GLY A 78 15.58 1.21 3.97
C GLY A 78 16.99 1.71 4.20
N ARG A 79 17.85 1.50 3.20
CA ARG A 79 19.22 1.98 3.27
C ARG A 79 19.22 3.52 3.26
N PRO A 80 20.11 4.17 4.04
CA PRO A 80 20.41 5.58 3.83
C PRO A 80 21.24 5.71 2.54
N SER A 81 20.59 5.63 1.39
CA SER A 81 21.15 6.09 0.12
C SER A 81 20.38 7.34 -0.28
N GLU A 82 21.09 8.47 -0.33
CA GLU A 82 20.66 9.78 -0.82
C GLU A 82 19.86 10.63 0.18
N ARG A 83 20.49 11.01 1.30
CA ARG A 83 20.36 12.43 1.70
C ARG A 83 21.10 13.22 0.61
N PRO A 84 20.48 14.18 -0.10
CA PRO A 84 21.29 15.10 -0.90
C PRO A 84 22.23 15.78 0.09
N ALA A 85 23.54 15.61 -0.15
CA ALA A 85 24.54 16.38 0.56
C ALA A 85 24.13 17.85 0.46
N THR A 86 23.96 18.48 1.62
CA THR A 86 23.74 19.91 1.75
C THR A 86 24.81 20.60 0.91
N LYS A 87 24.38 21.31 -0.15
CA LYS A 87 25.28 22.20 -0.89
C LYS A 87 25.71 23.30 0.07
N LEU A 88 26.99 23.27 0.47
CA LEU A 88 27.75 24.43 0.92
C LEU A 88 28.12 25.28 -0.30
#